data_AF-A0A2W4TEM7-F1
#
_entry.id   AF-A0A2W4TEM7-F1
#
_cell.length_a   1.000
_cell.length_b   1.000
_cell.length_c   1.000
_cell.angle_alpha   90.00
_cell.angle_beta   90.00
_cell.angle_gamma   90.00
#
_symmetry.space_group_name_H-M   'P 1'
#
loop_
_entity.id
_entity.type
_entity.pdbx_description
1 polymer ?
#
loop_
_entity_poly.entity_id
_entity_poly.type
_entity_poly.pdbx_seq_one_letter_code
_entity_poly.pdbx_strand_id
1 'polypeptide(L)'
;MISLLAFALVLLAGLYLAGLGVAVLAKPAAASRFLLGFAGSGPLHYLELVVRILVGLAFVHRAPGMMLSGVFTAFGWVLVVTSAALLLVPWQWHRRFAGRAVPQALRFLPLVGICSLLLGGLVLVAALRGG
;
A
#
# COMPACT_ATOMS: atom_id res chain seq x y z
N MET A 1 -9.05 -20.17 -9.60
CA MET A 1 -7.68 -19.64 -9.78
C MET A 1 -7.59 -18.15 -9.44
N ILE A 2 -8.43 -17.29 -10.03
CA ILE A 2 -8.44 -15.83 -9.76
C ILE A 2 -8.62 -15.52 -8.27
N SER A 3 -9.52 -16.21 -7.57
CA SER A 3 -9.77 -15.97 -6.14
C SER A 3 -8.58 -16.30 -5.25
N LEU A 4 -7.80 -17.34 -5.59
CA LEU A 4 -6.57 -17.69 -4.87
C LEU A 4 -5.50 -16.62 -5.07
N LEU A 5 -5.36 -16.13 -6.31
CA LEU A 5 -4.41 -15.06 -6.63
C LEU A 5 -4.78 -13.75 -5.93
N ALA A 6 -6.06 -13.36 -5.94
CA ALA A 6 -6.54 -12.20 -5.21
C ALA A 6 -6.31 -12.34 -3.70
N PHE A 7 -6.56 -13.53 -3.14
CA PHE A 7 -6.28 -13.80 -1.74
C PHE A 7 -4.78 -13.66 -1.42
N ALA A 8 -3.91 -14.24 -2.23
CA ALA A 8 -2.47 -14.14 -2.07
C ALA A 8 -1.99 -12.68 -2.14
N LEU A 9 -2.52 -11.88 -3.07
CA LEU A 9 -2.20 -10.46 -3.17
C LEU A 9 -2.63 -9.65 -1.94
N VAL A 10 -3.82 -9.93 -1.39
CA VAL A 10 -4.29 -9.28 -0.15
C VAL A 10 -3.40 -9.66 1.04
N LEU A 11 -3.02 -10.94 1.17
CA LEU A 11 -2.12 -11.39 2.23
C LEU A 11 -0.72 -10.77 2.09
N LEU A 12 -0.16 -10.74 0.88
CA LEU A 12 1.12 -10.11 0.61
C LEU A 12 1.09 -8.62 0.91
N ALA A 13 -0.01 -7.92 0.60
CA ALA A 13 -0.18 -6.52 0.95
C ALA A 13 -0.24 -6.31 2.47
N GLY A 14 -0.96 -7.17 3.20
CA GLY A 14 -1.00 -7.14 4.67
C GLY A 14 0.37 -7.39 5.30
N LEU A 15 1.10 -8.41 4.82
CA LEU A 15 2.46 -8.73 5.25
C LEU A 15 3.45 -7.61 4.94
N TYR A 16 3.34 -7.00 3.75
CA TYR A 16 4.15 -5.87 3.35
C TYR A 16 3.94 -4.68 4.29
N LEU A 17 2.69 -4.32 4.61
CA LEU A 17 2.37 -3.22 5.53
C LEU A 17 2.86 -3.50 6.96
N ALA A 18 2.67 -4.74 7.45
CA ALA A 18 3.16 -5.13 8.76
C ALA A 18 4.70 -5.08 8.82
N GLY A 19 5.37 -5.66 7.82
CA GLY A 19 6.83 -5.65 7.70
C GLY A 19 7.40 -4.24 7.55
N LEU A 20 6.74 -3.37 6.79
CA LEU A 20 7.09 -1.96 6.68
C LEU A 20 6.96 -1.25 8.04
N GLY A 21 5.89 -1.52 8.79
CA GLY A 21 5.69 -0.99 10.14
C GLY A 21 6.84 -1.39 11.08
N VAL A 22 7.20 -2.67 11.10
CA VAL A 22 8.34 -3.17 11.87
C VAL A 22 9.65 -2.52 11.41
N ALA A 23 9.90 -2.44 10.10
CA ALA A 23 11.12 -1.86 9.55
C ALA A 23 11.27 -0.36 9.90
N VAL A 24 10.17 0.40 9.84
CA VAL A 24 10.13 1.81 10.22
C VAL A 24 10.45 1.99 11.71
N LEU A 25 9.89 1.15 12.59
CA LEU A 25 10.09 1.25 14.03
C LEU A 25 11.48 0.75 14.47
N ALA A 26 12.00 -0.32 13.84
CA ALA A 26 13.29 -0.91 14.21
C ALA A 26 14.49 -0.22 13.55
N LYS A 27 14.34 0.25 12.29
CA LYS A 27 15.42 0.82 11.47
C LYS A 27 14.94 2.04 10.67
N PRO A 28 14.56 3.15 11.33
CA PRO A 28 13.91 4.30 10.70
C PRO A 28 14.75 4.95 9.58
N ALA A 29 16.08 4.99 9.73
CA ALA A 29 16.96 5.55 8.70
C ALA A 29 16.97 4.72 7.41
N ALA A 30 16.96 3.39 7.53
CA ALA A 30 16.90 2.49 6.38
C ALA A 30 15.52 2.56 5.71
N ALA A 31 14.45 2.57 6.50
CA ALA A 31 13.09 2.69 5.99
C ALA A 31 12.85 4.03 5.26
N SER A 32 13.39 5.14 5.79
CA SER A 32 13.31 6.45 5.15
C SER A 32 13.98 6.46 3.77
N ARG A 33 15.17 5.86 3.66
CA ARG A 33 15.88 5.73 2.38
C ARG A 33 15.11 4.87 1.38
N PHE A 34 14.52 3.78 1.84
CA PHE A 34 13.67 2.91 1.02
C PHE A 34 12.44 3.67 0.48
N LEU A 35 11.71 4.38 1.35
CA LEU A 35 10.52 5.15 0.96
C LEU A 35 10.84 6.27 -0.04
N LEU A 36 11.97 6.96 0.13
CA LEU A 36 12.43 7.98 -0.82
C LEU A 36 12.88 7.39 -2.17
N GLY A 37 13.31 6.12 -2.20
CA GLY A 37 13.78 5.44 -3.39
C GLY A 37 12.71 5.25 -4.47
N PHE A 38 11.44 5.10 -4.10
CA PHE A 38 10.32 4.93 -5.04
C PHE A 38 10.10 6.13 -5.96
N ALA A 39 10.45 7.34 -5.51
CA ALA A 39 10.36 8.55 -6.30
C ALA A 39 11.53 8.72 -7.31
N GLY A 40 12.53 7.83 -7.26
CA GLY A 40 13.79 8.01 -7.97
C GLY A 40 13.76 7.73 -9.47
N SER A 41 12.91 6.80 -9.94
CA SER A 41 12.90 6.36 -11.34
C SER A 41 11.49 6.20 -11.92
N GLY A 42 11.33 6.58 -13.19
CA GLY A 42 10.07 6.43 -13.93
C GLY A 42 9.56 4.98 -14.03
N PRO A 43 10.41 3.98 -14.34
CA PRO A 43 9.98 2.58 -14.37
C PRO A 43 9.47 2.06 -13.03
N LEU A 44 10.12 2.43 -11.91
CA LEU A 44 9.65 2.04 -10.58
C LEU A 44 8.31 2.69 -10.25
N HIS A 45 8.10 3.94 -10.66
CA HIS A 45 6.82 4.61 -10.48
C HIS A 45 5.67 3.88 -11.19
N TYR A 46 5.83 3.52 -12.47
CA TYR A 46 4.78 2.80 -13.19
C TYR A 46 4.58 1.38 -12.65
N LEU A 47 5.66 0.69 -12.26
CA LEU A 47 5.55 -0.62 -11.61
C LEU A 47 4.76 -0.54 -10.30
N GLU A 48 5.07 0.45 -9.46
CA GLU A 48 4.35 0.70 -8.21
C GLU A 48 2.85 0.93 -8.48
N LEU A 49 2.50 1.77 -9.46
CA LEU A 49 1.10 2.03 -9.82
C LEU A 49 0.38 0.77 -10.30
N VAL A 50 1.02 -0.05 -11.15
CA VAL A 50 0.45 -1.32 -11.62
C VAL A 50 0.23 -2.28 -10.46
N VAL A 51 1.22 -2.47 -9.59
CA VAL A 51 1.09 -3.32 -8.39
C VAL A 51 -0.03 -2.80 -7.48
N ARG A 52 -0.12 -1.48 -7.30
CA ARG A 52 -1.15 -0.84 -6.47
C ARG A 52 -2.56 -1.04 -7.02
N ILE A 53 -2.73 -0.99 -8.35
CA ILE A 53 -3.99 -1.33 -9.02
C ILE A 53 -4.34 -2.80 -8.82
N LEU A 54 -3.39 -3.71 -9.03
CA LEU A 54 -3.62 -5.16 -8.86
C LEU A 54 -4.02 -5.50 -7.43
N VAL A 55 -3.36 -4.91 -6.44
CA VAL A 55 -3.72 -5.07 -5.02
C VAL A 55 -5.09 -4.46 -4.73
N GLY A 56 -5.40 -3.27 -5.26
CA GLY A 56 -6.71 -2.64 -5.10
C GLY A 56 -7.85 -3.50 -5.68
N LEU A 57 -7.67 -4.05 -6.87
CA LEU A 57 -8.62 -4.98 -7.50
C LEU A 57 -8.76 -6.28 -6.68
N ALA A 58 -7.66 -6.79 -6.13
CA ALA A 58 -7.69 -7.95 -5.25
C ALA A 58 -8.50 -7.70 -3.98
N PHE A 59 -8.36 -6.51 -3.37
CA PHE A 59 -9.21 -6.07 -2.25
C PHE A 59 -10.67 -6.00 -2.65
N VAL A 60 -11.03 -5.34 -3.75
CA VAL A 60 -12.43 -5.26 -4.22
C VAL A 60 -13.03 -6.65 -4.46
N HIS A 61 -12.25 -7.57 -5.04
CA HIS A 61 -12.71 -8.93 -5.32
C HIS A 61 -12.89 -9.78 -4.06
N ARG A 62 -11.99 -9.67 -3.07
CA ARG A 62 -12.06 -10.48 -1.83
C ARG A 62 -12.88 -9.85 -0.72
N ALA A 63 -13.13 -8.55 -0.78
CA ALA A 63 -13.86 -7.81 0.25
C ALA A 63 -15.23 -8.42 0.65
N PRO A 64 -16.06 -9.00 -0.23
CA PRO A 64 -17.31 -9.65 0.17
C PRO A 64 -17.14 -10.77 1.20
N GLY A 65 -16.02 -11.50 1.14
CA GLY A 65 -15.68 -12.55 2.11
C GLY A 65 -14.84 -12.07 3.28
N MET A 66 -14.42 -10.80 3.33
CA MET A 66 -13.59 -10.28 4.42
C MET A 66 -14.44 -9.70 5.55
N MET A 67 -13.92 -9.75 6.77
CA MET A 67 -14.46 -8.92 7.86
C MET A 67 -14.37 -7.44 7.45
N LEU A 68 -15.37 -6.62 7.78
CA LEU A 68 -15.45 -5.21 7.36
C LEU A 68 -15.53 -5.02 5.84
N SER A 69 -16.31 -5.87 5.16
CA SER A 69 -16.47 -5.87 3.70
C SER A 69 -16.57 -4.47 3.07
N GLY A 70 -17.47 -3.61 3.58
CA GLY A 70 -17.64 -2.25 3.05
C GLY A 70 -16.38 -1.38 3.14
N VAL A 71 -15.58 -1.52 4.21
CA VAL A 71 -14.32 -0.79 4.39
C VAL A 71 -13.28 -1.25 3.38
N PHE A 72 -13.12 -2.56 3.19
CA PHE A 72 -12.13 -3.10 2.24
C PHE A 72 -12.53 -2.89 0.78
N THR A 73 -13.83 -2.89 0.46
CA THR A 73 -14.33 -2.50 -0.86
C THR A 73 -14.01 -1.04 -1.15
N ALA A 74 -14.32 -0.13 -0.22
CA ALA A 74 -14.01 1.29 -0.38
C ALA A 74 -12.50 1.53 -0.49
N PHE A 75 -11.71 0.90 0.37
CA PHE A 75 -10.26 0.97 0.34
C PHE A 75 -9.66 0.48 -0.99
N GLY A 76 -10.13 -0.65 -1.50
CA GLY A 76 -9.73 -1.18 -2.80
C GLY A 76 -10.04 -0.23 -3.95
N TRP A 77 -11.23 0.37 -3.97
CA TRP A 77 -11.59 1.37 -4.99
C TRP A 77 -10.76 2.65 -4.90
N VAL A 78 -10.49 3.14 -3.68
CA VAL A 78 -9.59 4.30 -3.50
C VAL A 78 -8.21 4.01 -4.06
N LEU A 79 -7.65 2.82 -3.80
CA LEU A 79 -6.39 2.38 -4.37
C LEU A 79 -6.42 2.37 -5.90
N VAL A 80 -7.45 1.76 -6.50
CA VAL A 80 -7.57 1.68 -7.97
C VAL A 80 -7.70 3.06 -8.60
N VAL A 81 -8.67 3.87 -8.16
CA VAL A 81 -8.99 5.17 -8.76
C VAL A 81 -7.82 6.14 -8.63
N THR A 82 -7.21 6.23 -7.44
CA THR A 82 -6.08 7.15 -7.25
C THR A 82 -4.85 6.70 -8.04
N SER A 83 -4.63 5.40 -8.24
CA SER A 83 -3.52 4.90 -9.06
C SER A 83 -3.74 5.16 -10.54
N ALA A 84 -4.97 4.93 -11.02
CA ALA A 84 -5.34 5.22 -12.39
C ALA A 84 -5.23 6.71 -12.70
N ALA A 85 -5.63 7.58 -11.77
CA ALA A 85 -5.42 9.03 -11.90
C ALA A 85 -3.92 9.38 -11.97
N LEU A 86 -3.08 8.76 -11.15
CA LEU A 86 -1.64 8.99 -11.17
C LEU A 86 -0.95 8.46 -12.44
N LEU A 87 -1.50 7.45 -13.13
CA LEU A 87 -0.98 7.02 -14.44
C LEU A 87 -1.09 8.12 -15.50
N LEU A 88 -2.06 9.02 -15.38
CA LEU A 88 -2.22 10.17 -16.28
C LEU A 88 -1.29 11.32 -15.93
N VAL A 89 -0.73 11.34 -14.71
CA VAL A 89 0.17 12.38 -14.25
C VAL A 89 1.60 12.06 -14.69
N PRO A 90 2.31 12.99 -15.35
CA PRO A 90 3.71 12.77 -15.70
C PRO A 90 4.54 12.42 -14.47
N TRP A 91 5.33 11.34 -14.55
CA TRP A 91 6.16 10.85 -13.44
C TRP A 91 7.06 11.95 -12.81
N GLN A 92 7.48 12.93 -13.61
CA GLN A 92 8.31 14.06 -13.16
C GLN A 92 7.58 14.93 -12.13
N TRP A 93 6.26 15.07 -12.27
CA TRP A 93 5.42 15.84 -11.36
C TRP A 93 5.20 15.06 -10.08
N HIS A 94 4.93 13.75 -10.18
CA HIS A 94 4.87 12.86 -9.03
C HIS A 94 6.19 12.86 -8.25
N ARG A 95 7.34 12.80 -8.92
CA ARG A 95 8.67 12.89 -8.28
C ARG A 95 8.85 14.21 -7.52
N ARG A 96 8.46 15.35 -8.11
CA ARG A 96 8.52 16.66 -7.44
C ARG A 96 7.61 16.72 -6.23
N PHE A 97 6.40 16.16 -6.32
CA PHE A 97 5.46 16.08 -5.21
C PHE A 97 6.00 15.19 -4.08
N ALA A 98 6.46 13.98 -4.41
CA ALA A 98 7.03 13.04 -3.45
C ALA A 98 8.25 13.65 -2.73
N GLY A 99 9.11 14.38 -3.45
CA GLY A 99 10.24 15.10 -2.85
C GLY A 99 9.85 16.17 -1.81
N ARG A 100 8.61 16.67 -1.83
CA ARG A 100 8.08 17.62 -0.83
C ARG A 100 7.28 16.92 0.27
N ALA A 101 6.41 15.98 -0.11
CA ALA A 101 5.48 15.33 0.79
C ALA A 101 6.14 14.24 1.66
N VAL A 102 7.05 13.44 1.07
CA VAL A 102 7.70 12.33 1.80
C VAL A 102 8.50 12.85 3.00
N PRO A 103 9.35 13.90 2.90
CA PRO A 103 10.04 14.44 4.07
C PRO A 103 9.11 14.91 5.19
N GLN A 104 7.91 15.41 4.87
CA GLN A 104 6.92 15.80 5.87
C GLN A 104 6.33 14.57 6.57
N ALA A 105 5.98 13.52 5.83
CA ALA A 105 5.51 12.26 6.40
C ALA A 105 6.60 11.59 7.26
N LEU A 106 7.88 11.69 6.84
CA LEU A 106 9.00 11.13 7.58
C LEU A 106 9.21 11.79 8.96
N ARG A 107 8.74 13.02 9.19
CA ARG A 107 8.76 13.65 10.53
C ARG A 107 7.91 12.90 11.55
N PHE A 108 6.94 12.13 11.08
CA PHE A 108 6.04 11.32 11.88
C PHE A 108 6.31 9.82 11.67
N LEU A 109 7.56 9.43 11.38
CA LEU A 109 7.96 8.04 11.13
C LEU A 109 7.40 7.03 12.16
N PRO A 110 7.48 7.26 13.49
CA PRO A 110 6.92 6.30 14.44
C PRO A 110 5.41 6.10 14.26
N LEU A 111 4.66 7.18 14.00
CA LEU A 111 3.23 7.11 13.73
C LEU A 111 2.94 6.35 12.44
N VAL A 112 3.70 6.62 11.37
CA VAL A 112 3.62 5.87 10.11
C VAL A 112 3.87 4.39 10.34
N GLY A 113 4.88 4.03 11.14
CA GLY A 113 5.20 2.66 11.49
C GLY A 113 4.08 1.96 12.25
N ILE A 114 3.53 2.60 13.29
CA ILE A 114 2.42 2.07 14.09
C ILE A 114 1.17 1.90 13.21
N CYS A 115 0.79 2.92 12.43
CA CYS A 115 -0.36 2.85 11.53
C CYS A 115 -0.19 1.74 10.48
N SER A 116 1.00 1.61 9.89
CA SER A 116 1.30 0.56 8.90
C SER A 116 1.20 -0.83 9.54
N LEU A 117 1.70 -1.00 10.77
CA LEU A 117 1.64 -2.27 11.49
C LEU A 117 0.19 -2.65 11.83
N LEU A 118 -0.60 -1.71 12.33
CA LEU A 118 -2.01 -1.92 12.68
C LEU A 118 -2.85 -2.23 11.43
N LEU A 119 -2.66 -1.48 10.34
CA LEU A 119 -3.35 -1.73 9.08
C LEU A 119 -2.96 -3.08 8.48
N GLY A 120 -1.67 -3.43 8.47
CA GLY A 120 -1.19 -4.73 8.01
C GLY A 120 -1.79 -5.88 8.83
N GLY A 121 -1.78 -5.77 10.16
CA GLY A 121 -2.43 -6.74 11.05
C GLY A 121 -3.94 -6.85 10.80
N LEU A 122 -4.64 -5.72 10.63
CA LEU A 122 -6.07 -5.69 10.35
C LEU A 122 -6.40 -6.38 9.03
N VAL A 123 -5.63 -6.10 7.96
CA VAL A 123 -5.78 -6.76 6.66
C VAL A 123 -5.64 -8.28 6.79
N LEU A 124 -4.60 -8.74 7.48
CA LEU A 124 -4.33 -10.17 7.66
C LEU A 124 -5.44 -10.86 8.46
N VAL A 125 -5.87 -10.27 9.58
CA VAL A 125 -6.95 -10.81 10.40
C VAL A 125 -8.26 -10.83 9.62
N ALA A 126 -8.60 -9.74 8.93
CA ALA A 126 -9.83 -9.65 8.16
C ALA A 126 -9.87 -10.62 6.97
N ALA A 127 -8.73 -10.89 6.34
CA ALA A 127 -8.60 -11.85 5.25
C ALA A 127 -8.66 -13.31 5.74
N LEU A 128 -8.05 -13.63 6.89
CA LEU A 128 -7.98 -15.00 7.41
C LEU A 128 -9.23 -15.43 8.19
N ARG A 129 -9.92 -14.48 8.84
CA ARG A 129 -11.16 -14.73 9.59
C ARG A 129 -12.43 -14.43 8.79
N GLY A 130 -12.28 -13.80 7.64
CA GLY A 130 -13.35 -13.64 6.67
C GLY A 130 -13.65 -14.97 5.96
N GLY A 131 -14.93 -15.34 5.91
CA GLY A 131 -15.44 -16.61 5.35
C GLY A 131 -15.23 -16.77 3.85
#